data_AF-A0A529L9J9-F1
#
_entry.id   AF-A0A529L9J9-F1
#
_cell.length_a   1.000
_cell.length_b   1.000
_cell.length_c   1.000
_cell.angle_alpha   90.00
_cell.angle_beta   90.00
_cell.angle_gamma   90.00
#
_symmetry.space_group_name_H-M   'P 1'
#
loop_
_entity.id
_entity.type
_entity.pdbx_description
1 polymer ?
#
loop_
_entity_poly.entity_id
_entity_poly.type
_entity_poly.pdbx_seq_one_letter_code
_entity_poly.pdbx_strand_id
1 'polypeptide(L)'
;PAPSRVFEQALLNRQALADNAIPTIGATLLGFACSLSAALVLSTLVDFFQPLRRAMFPVLIVSQTLPLVAIAPLVVLWFGFGLAPKIMLVALVTFFPMLVALVEG
;
A
#
# COMPACT_ATOMS: atom_id res chain seq x y z
N PRO A 1 -4.70 20.67 24.95
CA PRO A 1 -3.38 21.35 25.02
C PRO A 1 -3.32 22.55 24.06
N ALA A 2 -2.57 23.60 24.38
CA ALA A 2 -2.37 24.72 23.44
C ALA A 2 -1.54 24.24 22.23
N PRO A 3 -1.88 24.65 20.99
CA PRO A 3 -1.17 24.24 19.78
C PRO A 3 0.33 24.60 19.80
N SER A 4 0.71 25.67 20.52
CA SER A 4 2.11 26.04 20.77
C SER A 4 2.91 24.95 21.49
N ARG A 5 2.30 24.25 22.47
CA ARG A 5 2.97 23.17 23.21
C ARG A 5 3.21 21.94 22.35
N VAL A 6 2.36 21.67 21.35
CA VAL A 6 2.58 20.57 20.40
C VAL A 6 3.77 20.88 19.50
N PHE A 7 3.89 22.15 19.06
CA PHE A 7 5.00 22.59 18.22
C PHE A 7 6.35 22.56 18.96
N GLU A 8 6.39 23.02 20.21
CA GLU A 8 7.58 22.89 21.06
C GLU A 8 7.98 21.42 21.26
N GLN A 9 7.01 20.56 21.59
CA GLN A 9 7.27 19.13 21.80
C GLN A 9 7.70 18.41 20.53
N ALA A 10 7.17 18.80 19.36
CA ALA A 10 7.60 18.27 18.07
C ALA A 10 9.04 18.69 17.74
N LEU A 11 9.43 19.92 18.07
CA LEU A 11 10.79 20.41 17.84
C LEU A 11 11.81 19.75 18.78
N LEU A 12 11.43 19.55 20.05
CA LEU A 12 12.25 18.84 21.04
C LEU A 12 12.42 17.36 20.69
N ASN A 13 11.36 16.69 20.25
CA ASN A 13 11.38 15.26 19.89
C ASN A 13 11.59 15.00 18.40
N ARG A 14 12.10 15.99 17.65
CA ARG A 14 12.28 15.90 16.19
C ARG A 14 13.07 14.67 15.74
N GLN A 15 14.04 14.23 16.56
CA GLN A 15 14.86 13.07 16.25
C GLN A 15 14.07 11.77 16.38
N ALA A 16 13.33 11.59 17.48
CA ALA A 16 12.43 10.44 17.65
C ALA A 16 11.32 10.40 16.59
N LEU A 17 10.82 11.57 16.16
CA LEU A 17 9.88 11.67 15.04
C LEU A 17 10.54 11.23 13.73
N ALA A 18 11.75 11.71 13.43
CA ALA A 18 12.49 11.34 12.23
C ALA A 18 12.81 9.83 12.20
N ASP A 19 13.21 9.25 13.32
CA ASP A 19 13.55 7.82 13.45
C ASP A 19 12.38 6.89 13.10
N ASN A 20 11.14 7.35 13.29
CA ASN A 20 9.94 6.59 12.94
C ASN A 20 9.32 7.01 11.60
N ALA A 21 9.43 8.29 11.24
CA ALA A 21 8.87 8.83 10.00
C ALA A 21 9.66 8.37 8.77
N ILE A 22 11.00 8.40 8.83
CA ILE A 22 11.84 8.05 7.67
C ILE A 22 11.61 6.60 7.21
N PRO A 23 11.64 5.57 8.09
CA PRO A 23 11.37 4.20 7.67
C PRO A 23 9.95 4.01 7.16
N THR A 24 8.98 4.75 7.72
CA THR A 24 7.58 4.68 7.29
C THR A 24 7.42 5.24 5.89
N ILE A 25 7.96 6.44 5.63
CA ILE A 25 7.96 7.06 4.29
C ILE A 25 8.66 6.15 3.28
N GLY A 26 9.83 5.61 3.64
CA GLY A 26 10.56 4.68 2.78
C GLY A 26 9.75 3.42 2.46
N ALA A 27 9.13 2.81 3.46
CA ALA A 27 8.28 1.64 3.27
C ALA A 27 7.06 1.95 2.38
N THR A 28 6.44 3.12 2.59
CA THR A 28 5.31 3.58 1.79
C THR A 28 5.69 3.81 0.33
N LEU A 29 6.79 4.52 0.08
CA LEU A 29 7.25 4.82 -1.28
C LEU A 29 7.65 3.55 -2.03
N LEU A 30 8.39 2.65 -1.40
CA LEU A 30 8.79 1.38 -2.02
C LEU A 30 7.58 0.49 -2.29
N GLY A 31 6.68 0.35 -1.32
CA GLY A 31 5.46 -0.45 -1.49
C GLY A 31 4.57 0.10 -2.61
N PHE A 32 4.40 1.42 -2.65
CA PHE A 32 3.63 2.11 -3.69
C PHE A 32 4.28 1.94 -5.08
N ALA A 33 5.59 2.12 -5.21
CA ALA A 33 6.28 1.97 -6.49
C ALA A 33 6.15 0.54 -7.04
N CYS A 34 6.34 -0.47 -6.18
CA CYS A 34 6.13 -1.87 -6.53
C CYS A 34 4.69 -2.12 -7.01
N SER A 35 3.72 -1.66 -6.24
CA SER A 35 2.29 -1.76 -6.56
C SER A 35 1.94 -1.12 -7.90
N LEU A 36 2.35 0.13 -8.12
CA LEU A 36 2.11 0.86 -9.37
C LEU A 36 2.71 0.13 -10.56
N SER A 37 3.97 -0.32 -10.46
CA SER A 37 4.64 -1.03 -11.55
C SER A 37 3.93 -2.34 -11.90
N ALA A 38 3.51 -3.13 -10.90
CA ALA A 38 2.78 -4.37 -11.11
C ALA A 38 1.38 -4.12 -11.70
N ALA A 39 0.67 -3.10 -11.20
CA ALA A 39 -0.66 -2.73 -11.67
C ALA A 39 -0.63 -2.26 -13.14
N LEU A 40 0.37 -1.46 -13.53
CA LEU A 40 0.57 -1.04 -14.92
C LEU A 40 0.78 -2.24 -15.85
N VAL A 41 1.70 -3.14 -15.49
CA VAL A 41 1.97 -4.35 -16.29
C VAL A 41 0.72 -5.19 -16.46
N LEU A 42 -0.02 -5.43 -15.37
CA LEU A 42 -1.22 -6.26 -15.42
C LEU A 42 -2.37 -5.58 -16.16
N SER A 43 -2.58 -4.28 -15.99
CA SER A 43 -3.60 -3.51 -16.73
C SER A 43 -3.34 -3.59 -18.23
N THR A 44 -2.11 -3.36 -18.65
CA THR A 44 -1.73 -3.48 -20.07
C THR A 44 -2.01 -4.89 -20.61
N LEU A 45 -1.70 -5.95 -19.85
CA LEU A 45 -2.04 -7.32 -20.23
C LEU A 45 -3.55 -7.54 -20.35
N VAL A 46 -4.34 -7.00 -19.43
CA VAL A 46 -5.81 -7.09 -19.45
C VAL A 46 -6.41 -6.42 -20.70
N ASP A 47 -5.83 -5.30 -21.15
CA ASP A 47 -6.29 -4.60 -22.35
C ASP A 47 -6.08 -5.41 -23.63
N PHE A 48 -5.00 -6.20 -23.71
CA PHE A 48 -4.76 -7.08 -24.85
C PHE A 48 -5.73 -8.27 -24.91
N PHE A 49 -6.33 -8.70 -23.78
CA PHE A 49 -7.17 -9.88 -23.71
C PHE A 49 -8.60 -9.56 -23.22
N GLN A 50 -9.51 -9.27 -24.17
CA GLN A 50 -10.94 -9.04 -23.91
C GLN A 50 -11.66 -10.04 -22.97
N PRO A 51 -11.46 -11.37 -23.05
CA PRO A 51 -12.06 -12.30 -22.09
C PRO A 51 -11.45 -12.20 -20.68
N LEU A 52 -10.16 -11.85 -20.57
CA LEU A 52 -9.48 -11.65 -19.29
C LEU A 52 -10.07 -10.44 -18.55
N ARG A 53 -10.37 -9.35 -19.29
CA ARG A 53 -11.05 -8.17 -18.75
C ARG A 53 -12.35 -8.53 -18.05
N ARG A 54 -13.25 -9.28 -18.71
CA ARG A 54 -14.53 -9.71 -18.11
C ARG A 54 -14.37 -10.60 -16.88
N ALA A 55 -13.35 -11.46 -16.85
CA ALA A 55 -13.07 -12.32 -15.70
C ALA A 55 -12.43 -11.56 -14.52
N MET A 56 -11.64 -10.52 -14.79
CA MET A 56 -10.93 -9.75 -13.77
C MET A 56 -11.84 -8.80 -13.01
N PHE A 57 -12.81 -8.14 -13.68
CA PHE A 57 -13.75 -7.20 -13.04
C PHE A 57 -14.37 -7.70 -11.71
N PRO A 58 -14.98 -8.90 -11.64
CA PRO A 58 -15.56 -9.38 -10.38
C PRO A 58 -14.50 -9.62 -9.30
N VAL A 59 -13.32 -10.14 -9.67
CA VAL A 59 -12.21 -10.36 -8.74
C VAL A 59 -11.70 -9.04 -8.17
N LEU A 60 -11.58 -8.02 -9.02
CA LEU A 60 -11.10 -6.69 -8.62
C LEU A 60 -12.06 -6.01 -7.65
N ILE A 61 -13.37 -6.07 -7.91
CA ILE A 61 -14.40 -5.49 -7.02
C ILE A 61 -14.37 -6.18 -5.66
N VAL A 62 -14.33 -7.51 -5.62
CA VAL A 62 -14.28 -8.27 -4.35
C VAL A 62 -13.00 -7.97 -3.58
N SER A 63 -11.87 -7.85 -4.27
CA SER A 63 -10.57 -7.60 -3.63
C SER A 63 -10.52 -6.26 -2.88
N GLN A 64 -11.27 -5.24 -3.34
CA GLN A 64 -11.38 -3.95 -2.64
C GLN A 64 -12.17 -4.01 -1.33
N THR A 65 -12.93 -5.08 -1.09
CA THR A 65 -13.69 -5.26 0.16
C THR A 65 -12.88 -5.92 1.28
N LEU A 66 -11.66 -6.41 0.97
CA LEU A 66 -10.84 -7.10 1.94
C LEU A 66 -10.31 -6.12 3.01
N PRO A 67 -10.62 -6.33 4.30
CA PRO A 67 -10.16 -5.44 5.35
C PRO A 67 -8.67 -5.66 5.63
N LEU A 68 -7.89 -4.57 5.62
CA LEU A 68 -6.45 -4.60 5.89
C LEU A 68 -6.10 -5.29 7.22
N VAL A 69 -6.92 -5.06 8.24
CA VAL A 69 -6.74 -5.64 9.58
C VAL A 69 -6.76 -7.17 9.59
N ALA A 70 -7.42 -7.81 8.61
CA ALA A 70 -7.42 -9.28 8.48
C ALA A 70 -6.16 -9.81 7.79
N ILE A 71 -5.57 -9.04 6.86
CA ILE A 71 -4.42 -9.45 6.06
C ILE A 71 -3.10 -9.20 6.80
N ALA A 72 -3.02 -8.10 7.55
CA ALA A 72 -1.84 -7.71 8.32
C ALA A 72 -1.19 -8.85 9.14
N PRO A 73 -1.92 -9.61 9.98
CA PRO A 73 -1.32 -10.68 10.77
C PRO A 73 -0.76 -11.83 9.91
N LEU A 74 -1.39 -12.15 8.77
CA LEU A 74 -0.91 -13.20 7.86
C LEU A 74 0.42 -12.81 7.22
N VAL A 75 0.54 -11.57 6.75
CA VAL A 75 1.78 -11.06 6.15
C VAL A 75 2.91 -11.02 7.18
N VAL A 76 2.63 -10.60 8.41
CA VAL A 76 3.60 -10.63 9.51
C VAL A 76 3.99 -12.08 9.86
N LEU A 77 3.06 -13.03 9.82
CA LEU A 77 3.36 -14.44 10.07
C LEU A 77 4.27 -15.04 9.00
N TRP A 78 4.11 -14.66 7.73
CA TRP A 78 4.96 -15.15 6.64
C TRP A 78 6.33 -14.48 6.57
N PHE A 79 6.40 -13.16 6.74
CA PHE A 79 7.62 -12.39 6.54
C PHE A 79 8.33 -11.98 7.84
N GLY A 80 7.75 -12.29 8.99
CA GLY A 80 8.26 -11.92 10.31
C GLY A 80 7.94 -10.46 10.68
N PHE A 81 8.66 -9.93 11.67
CA PHE A 81 8.58 -8.52 12.05
C PHE A 81 9.68 -7.71 11.36
N GLY A 82 9.36 -6.50 10.89
CA GLY A 82 10.36 -5.60 10.30
C GLY A 82 9.79 -4.68 9.24
N LEU A 83 10.65 -4.25 8.31
CA LEU A 83 10.29 -3.35 7.20
C LEU A 83 9.57 -4.09 6.06
N ALA A 84 9.97 -5.34 5.77
CA ALA A 84 9.42 -6.11 4.65
C ALA A 84 7.89 -6.35 4.73
N PRO A 85 7.31 -6.76 5.87
CA PRO A 85 5.86 -6.88 6.00
C PRO A 85 5.13 -5.54 5.79
N LYS A 86 5.72 -4.43 6.25
CA LYS A 86 5.15 -3.09 6.07
C LYS A 86 5.11 -2.70 4.59
N ILE A 87 6.21 -2.92 3.87
CA ILE A 87 6.29 -2.69 2.42
C ILE A 87 5.26 -3.54 1.68
N MET A 88 5.18 -4.84 2.01
CA MET A 88 4.26 -5.78 1.37
C MET A 88 2.81 -5.39 1.61
N LEU A 89 2.45 -4.97 2.82
CA LEU A 89 1.10 -4.51 3.13
C LEU A 89 0.74 -3.25 2.34
N VAL A 90 1.64 -2.27 2.28
CA VAL A 90 1.40 -1.07 1.46
C VAL A 90 1.23 -1.45 -0.02
N ALA A 91 2.09 -2.32 -0.54
CA ALA A 91 2.00 -2.77 -1.92
C ALA A 91 0.66 -3.45 -2.20
N LEU A 92 0.25 -4.40 -1.36
CA LEU A 92 -0.99 -5.16 -1.56
C LEU A 92 -2.24 -4.27 -1.48
N VAL A 93 -2.29 -3.37 -0.50
CA VAL A 93 -3.45 -2.47 -0.28
C VAL A 93 -3.57 -1.45 -1.41
N THR A 94 -2.46 -0.96 -1.93
CA THR A 94 -2.48 0.02 -3.02
C THR A 94 -2.61 -0.65 -4.39
N PHE A 95 -2.22 -1.92 -4.54
CA PHE A 95 -2.21 -2.61 -5.82
C PHE A 95 -3.60 -2.75 -6.44
N PHE A 96 -4.57 -3.25 -5.68
CA PHE A 96 -5.93 -3.46 -6.18
C PHE A 96 -6.63 -2.18 -6.65
N PRO A 97 -6.71 -1.09 -5.85
CA PRO A 97 -7.34 0.14 -6.30
C PRO A 97 -6.60 0.78 -7.47
N MET A 98 -5.26 0.70 -7.51
CA MET A 98 -4.47 1.21 -8.64
C MET A 98 -4.75 0.42 -9.93
N LEU A 99 -4.79 -0.91 -9.84
CA LEU A 99 -5.11 -1.76 -10.98
C LEU A 99 -6.52 -1.50 -11.50
N VAL A 100 -7.51 -1.32 -10.62
CA VAL A 100 -8.87 -0.95 -11.03
C VAL A 100 -8.89 0.39 -11.74
N ALA A 101 -8.25 1.40 -11.16
CA ALA A 101 -8.19 2.73 -11.76
C ALA A 101 -7.52 2.71 -13.16
N LEU A 102 -6.50 1.87 -13.36
CA LEU A 102 -5.82 1.72 -14.64
C LEU A 102 -6.60 0.91 -15.68
N VAL A 103 -7.42 -0.06 -15.25
CA VAL A 103 -8.26 -0.88 -16.15
C VAL A 103 -9.57 -0.14 -16.55
N GLU A 104 -10.02 0.79 -15.72
CA GLU A 104 -11.23 1.60 -15.97
C GLU A 104 -10.95 2.91 -16.73
N GLY A 105 -9.74 3.46 -16.61
CA GLY A 105 -9.31 4.70 -17.27
C GLY A 105 -8.88 4.52 -18.72
#